data_AF-A0A7V6C649-F1
#
_entry.id   AF-A0A7V6C649-F1
#
_cell.length_a   1.000
_cell.length_b   1.000
_cell.length_c   1.000
_cell.angle_alpha   90.00
_cell.angle_beta   90.00
_cell.angle_gamma   90.00
#
_symmetry.space_group_name_H-M   'P 1'
#
loop_
_entity.id
_entity.type
_entity.pdbx_description
1 polymer ?
#
loop_
_entity_poly.entity_id
_entity_poly.type
_entity_poly.pdbx_seq_one_letter_code
_entity_poly.pdbx_strand_id
1 'polypeptide(L)'
;MSCRNEEIKSIDREFGALLLASDIISDEYQARIDEIRGNAAVPDLSARRILSTESWERCLGQSMECLNSRKGVGQGHSIGECLTKDRIAEIEKRLAAELHARAVWDRWDYLMVFGTSLSAVSIDLFFNTSKYGFDSMMRDKGSRLRRFCDNIHGKHGQCDPIDWRGERSGDPRGGNKYHRQLSSGHDILRFFTQGIVQMMRGEFNGLQKNGNGWEKVHAYMDSGEMSFAQAFVRLSIHLFCDFFSYYSLPVPGSTLIMDYCRSEKIRDMIYKSYQQGLNMRKVTLQSMAPAINSLFPWLYWKIRYAHSGEGDFALGQKLLEMRTLAHTFTTMINAGKVVITKNPVDINIPQLIATMKSIYALVRVSLADNELARLERNTAVIEQNHLEISRLIGTVGTGVSH
;
A
#
# COMPACT_ATOMS: atom_id res chain seq x y z
N MET A 1 23.89 67.56 3.52
CA MET A 1 24.21 66.33 4.29
C MET A 1 23.02 65.73 5.04
N SER A 2 21.97 66.49 5.40
CA SER A 2 20.80 65.96 6.14
C SER A 2 19.85 65.07 5.30
N CYS A 3 19.54 65.38 4.03
CA CYS A 3 18.64 64.53 3.22
C CYS A 3 19.20 63.13 2.91
N ARG A 4 20.51 63.00 2.65
CA ARG A 4 21.15 61.71 2.31
C ARG A 4 21.16 60.71 3.47
N ASN A 5 21.26 61.21 4.70
CA ASN A 5 21.23 60.38 5.91
C ASN A 5 19.81 59.89 6.24
N GLU A 6 18.76 60.54 5.75
CA GLU A 6 17.38 60.05 5.88
C GLU A 6 17.02 59.03 4.79
N GLU A 7 17.51 59.20 3.57
CA GLU A 7 17.42 58.20 2.48
C GLU A 7 18.06 56.86 2.87
N ILE A 8 19.28 56.88 3.42
CA ILE A 8 19.99 55.67 3.85
C ILE A 8 19.26 54.95 5.00
N LYS A 9 18.68 55.71 5.94
CA LYS A 9 17.88 55.16 7.06
C LYS A 9 16.50 54.65 6.65
N SER A 10 15.95 55.14 5.53
CA SER A 10 14.70 54.67 4.93
C SER A 10 14.89 53.29 4.30
N ILE A 11 15.98 53.14 3.55
CA ILE A 11 16.36 51.90 2.85
C ILE A 11 16.61 50.76 3.87
N ASP A 12 17.35 51.03 4.96
CA ASP A 12 17.61 50.04 6.02
C ASP A 12 16.34 49.49 6.71
N ARG A 13 15.23 50.25 6.73
CA ARG A 13 13.99 49.87 7.43
C ARG A 13 13.05 49.00 6.59
N GLU A 14 12.95 49.26 5.28
CA GLU A 14 12.17 48.44 4.36
C GLU A 14 12.76 47.04 4.22
N PHE A 15 14.09 46.98 4.10
CA PHE A 15 14.78 45.70 4.03
C PHE A 15 14.70 44.91 5.36
N GLY A 16 14.68 45.58 6.52
CA GLY A 16 14.47 44.91 7.81
C GLY A 16 13.11 44.21 7.96
N ALA A 17 12.04 44.75 7.35
CA ALA A 17 10.72 44.13 7.35
C ALA A 17 10.63 42.92 6.40
N LEU A 18 11.32 42.99 5.26
CA LEU A 18 11.46 41.87 4.33
C LEU A 18 12.26 40.72 4.95
N LEU A 19 13.33 41.02 5.71
CA LEU A 19 14.09 40.02 6.45
C LEU A 19 13.23 39.31 7.50
N LEU A 20 12.45 40.06 8.29
CA LEU A 20 11.58 39.47 9.31
C LEU A 20 10.46 38.59 8.71
N ALA A 21 9.86 39.03 7.59
CA ALA A 21 8.86 38.22 6.88
C ALA A 21 9.49 36.96 6.28
N SER A 22 10.71 37.08 5.74
CA SER A 22 11.50 35.97 5.25
C SER A 22 11.82 34.95 6.35
N ASP A 23 12.23 35.41 7.54
CA ASP A 23 12.52 34.55 8.70
C ASP A 23 11.27 33.79 9.18
N ILE A 24 10.13 34.48 9.33
CA ILE A 24 8.86 33.84 9.74
C ILE A 24 8.42 32.79 8.72
N ILE A 25 8.54 33.07 7.42
CA ILE A 25 8.20 32.10 6.38
C ILE A 25 9.20 30.93 6.39
N SER A 26 10.49 31.19 6.56
CA SER A 26 11.52 30.16 6.65
C SER A 26 11.29 29.20 7.82
N ASP A 27 11.02 29.74 9.02
CA ASP A 27 10.72 28.97 10.23
C ASP A 27 9.47 28.09 10.07
N GLU A 28 8.44 28.61 9.42
CA GLU A 28 7.19 27.88 9.17
C GLU A 28 7.37 26.76 8.12
N TYR A 29 8.18 27.01 7.09
CA TYR A 29 8.57 25.98 6.13
C TYR A 29 9.44 24.89 6.77
N GLN A 30 10.38 25.27 7.64
CA GLN A 30 11.28 24.33 8.32
C GLN A 30 10.53 23.42 9.30
N ALA A 31 9.58 23.98 10.07
CA ALA A 31 8.70 23.19 10.93
C ALA A 31 7.88 22.16 10.14
N ARG A 32 7.42 22.52 8.94
CA ARG A 32 6.66 21.60 8.05
C ARG A 32 7.55 20.52 7.44
N ILE A 33 8.79 20.85 7.09
CA ILE A 33 9.80 19.88 6.65
C ILE A 33 10.06 18.85 7.75
N ASP A 34 10.21 19.30 9.00
CA ASP A 34 10.46 18.42 10.14
C ASP A 34 9.25 17.53 10.49
N GLU A 35 8.02 18.02 10.27
CA GLU A 35 6.77 17.24 10.35
C GLU A 35 6.74 16.13 9.29
N ILE A 36 7.01 16.46 8.02
CA ILE A 36 7.03 15.50 6.91
C ILE A 36 8.13 14.45 7.10
N ARG A 37 9.26 14.83 7.68
CA ARG A 37 10.39 13.93 8.02
C ARG A 37 10.16 13.11 9.29
N GLY A 38 9.10 13.40 10.06
CA GLY A 38 8.67 12.60 11.22
C GLY A 38 9.48 12.81 12.50
N ASN A 39 10.17 13.95 12.67
CA ASN A 39 11.15 14.17 13.74
C ASN A 39 10.72 15.14 14.88
N ALA A 40 9.50 15.68 14.90
CA ALA A 40 9.07 16.65 15.93
C ALA A 40 7.78 16.27 16.68
N ALA A 41 7.76 16.53 17.99
CA ALA A 41 6.55 16.59 18.80
C ALA A 41 5.76 17.86 18.43
N VAL A 42 4.49 17.67 18.09
CA VAL A 42 3.61 18.65 17.44
C VAL A 42 3.08 19.71 18.44
N PRO A 43 3.25 21.02 18.18
CA PRO A 43 2.28 22.02 18.64
C PRO A 43 1.04 21.97 17.74
N ASP A 44 -0.16 22.05 18.33
CA ASP A 44 -1.47 21.97 17.64
C ASP A 44 -1.54 22.83 16.36
N LEU A 45 -1.63 22.14 15.21
CA LEU A 45 -1.63 22.71 13.85
C LEU A 45 -3.05 22.90 13.27
N SER A 46 -4.11 22.82 14.09
CA SER A 46 -5.47 23.11 13.62
C SER A 46 -5.68 24.54 13.09
N ALA A 47 -4.68 25.42 13.22
CA ALA A 47 -4.76 26.84 12.85
C ALA A 47 -4.01 27.28 11.58
N ARG A 48 -3.23 26.43 10.87
CA ARG A 48 -2.36 26.93 9.78
C ARG A 48 -2.44 26.08 8.50
N ARG A 49 -3.36 26.50 7.63
CA ARG A 49 -3.44 26.10 6.22
C ARG A 49 -2.37 26.87 5.43
N ILE A 50 -1.59 26.14 4.64
CA ILE A 50 -0.65 26.68 3.65
C ILE A 50 -1.38 27.68 2.75
N LEU A 51 -0.91 28.93 2.75
CA LEU A 51 -1.10 29.98 1.75
C LEU A 51 -2.46 29.95 1.02
N SER A 52 -3.57 29.91 1.77
CA SER A 52 -4.81 30.49 1.25
C SER A 52 -4.63 31.99 1.13
N THR A 53 -5.40 32.64 0.25
CA THR A 53 -5.44 34.11 0.12
C THR A 53 -5.59 34.79 1.49
N GLU A 54 -6.37 34.18 2.40
CA GLU A 54 -6.52 34.62 3.80
C GLU A 54 -5.21 34.58 4.61
N SER A 55 -4.39 33.53 4.48
CA SER A 55 -3.12 33.45 5.22
C SER A 55 -2.05 34.40 4.68
N TRP A 56 -2.06 34.69 3.37
CA TRP A 56 -1.24 35.75 2.79
C TRP A 56 -1.69 37.13 3.27
N GLU A 57 -3.00 37.42 3.22
CA GLU A 57 -3.56 38.67 3.75
C GLU A 57 -3.29 38.83 5.24
N ARG A 58 -3.27 37.73 6.00
CA ARG A 58 -2.93 37.73 7.42
C ARG A 58 -1.45 38.00 7.66
N CYS A 59 -0.54 37.34 6.93
CA CYS A 59 0.90 37.61 7.03
C CYS A 59 1.22 39.05 6.60
N LEU A 60 0.65 39.50 5.48
CA LEU A 60 0.73 40.88 5.01
C LEU A 60 0.19 41.86 6.06
N GLY A 61 -0.96 41.55 6.65
CA GLY A 61 -1.58 42.32 7.73
C GLY A 61 -0.71 42.40 8.97
N GLN A 62 -0.12 41.29 9.42
CA GLN A 62 0.80 41.26 10.57
C GLN A 62 2.11 42.01 10.30
N SER A 63 2.66 41.88 9.09
CA SER A 63 3.81 42.68 8.65
C SER A 63 3.47 44.18 8.62
N MET A 64 2.28 44.55 8.13
CA MET A 64 1.78 45.93 8.13
C MET A 64 1.52 46.45 9.55
N GLU A 65 0.97 45.64 10.46
CA GLU A 65 0.72 46.02 11.87
C GLU A 65 2.04 46.20 12.65
N CYS A 66 3.03 45.35 12.38
CA CYS A 66 4.38 45.46 12.93
C CYS A 66 5.10 46.72 12.39
N LEU A 67 4.90 47.04 11.11
CA LEU A 67 5.37 48.29 10.50
C LEU A 67 4.66 49.52 11.10
N ASN A 68 3.35 49.46 11.30
CA ASN A 68 2.55 50.57 11.82
C ASN A 68 2.75 50.82 13.32
N SER A 69 2.99 49.78 14.11
CA SER A 69 3.28 49.89 15.56
C SER A 69 4.64 50.53 15.84
N ARG A 70 5.59 50.43 14.90
CA ARG A 70 6.85 51.17 14.93
C ARG A 70 6.66 52.54 14.28
N LYS A 71 6.08 53.48 15.05
CA LYS A 71 5.83 54.88 14.66
C LYS A 71 7.03 55.49 13.92
N GLY A 72 6.95 55.58 12.58
CA GLY A 72 7.98 56.21 11.75
C GLY A 72 8.17 55.64 10.34
N VAL A 73 7.18 54.94 9.79
CA VAL A 73 7.21 54.43 8.41
C VAL A 73 6.57 55.48 7.50
N GLY A 74 7.40 56.24 6.78
CA GLY A 74 6.98 57.32 5.89
C GLY A 74 6.50 56.78 4.54
N GLN A 75 5.48 57.46 4.01
CA GLN A 75 4.89 57.25 2.69
C GLN A 75 5.92 57.53 1.59
N GLY A 76 6.19 56.58 0.69
CA GLY A 76 7.11 56.81 -0.43
C GLY A 76 6.95 55.83 -1.58
N HIS A 77 6.93 54.53 -1.31
CA HIS A 77 6.64 53.50 -2.30
C HIS A 77 5.63 52.51 -1.74
N SER A 78 4.53 52.28 -2.48
CA SER A 78 3.59 51.24 -2.06
C SER A 78 4.22 49.88 -2.33
N ILE A 79 4.07 48.92 -1.42
CA ILE A 79 4.47 47.51 -1.64
C ILE A 79 3.95 46.97 -3.00
N GLY A 80 2.83 47.52 -3.51
CA GLY A 80 2.28 47.22 -4.82
C GLY A 80 3.13 47.65 -6.03
N GLU A 81 4.09 48.56 -5.87
CA GLU A 81 5.05 48.94 -6.92
C GLU A 81 6.23 47.95 -7.01
N CYS A 82 6.62 47.32 -5.88
CA CYS A 82 7.69 46.31 -5.84
C CYS A 82 7.21 44.90 -6.20
N LEU A 83 5.92 44.59 -5.99
CA LEU A 83 5.29 43.31 -6.30
C LEU A 83 4.28 43.45 -7.45
N THR A 84 4.79 43.77 -8.65
CA THR A 84 3.93 43.80 -9.85
C THR A 84 3.39 42.41 -10.17
N LYS A 85 2.20 42.34 -10.78
CA LYS A 85 1.53 41.07 -11.13
C LYS A 85 2.41 40.13 -11.94
N ASP A 86 3.26 40.66 -12.82
CA ASP A 86 4.20 39.88 -13.63
C ASP A 86 5.32 39.27 -12.78
N ARG A 87 5.82 40.00 -11.77
CA ARG A 87 6.82 39.51 -10.82
C ARG A 87 6.24 38.40 -9.95
N ILE A 88 4.99 38.54 -9.51
CA ILE A 88 4.26 37.51 -8.77
C ILE A 88 4.08 36.26 -9.64
N ALA A 89 3.64 36.41 -10.90
CA ALA A 89 3.48 35.29 -11.82
C ALA A 89 4.82 34.57 -12.15
N GLU A 90 5.93 35.32 -12.23
CA GLU A 90 7.26 34.75 -12.39
C GLU A 90 7.72 33.97 -11.16
N ILE A 91 7.47 34.52 -9.96
CA ILE A 91 7.76 33.86 -8.69
C ILE A 91 6.90 32.59 -8.57
N GLU A 92 5.59 32.66 -8.83
CA GLU A 92 4.71 31.49 -8.87
C GLU A 92 5.19 30.42 -9.86
N LYS A 93 5.60 30.81 -11.07
CA LYS A 93 6.16 29.89 -12.06
C LYS A 93 7.48 29.25 -11.62
N ARG A 94 8.35 30.00 -10.93
CA ARG A 94 9.61 29.47 -10.38
C ARG A 94 9.36 28.52 -9.20
N LEU A 95 8.42 28.84 -8.32
CA LEU A 95 8.01 27.99 -7.19
C LEU A 95 7.27 26.72 -7.68
N ALA A 96 6.62 26.78 -8.84
CA ALA A 96 5.87 25.66 -9.42
C ALA A 96 6.70 24.63 -10.22
N ALA A 97 7.97 24.91 -10.54
CA ALA A 97 8.83 24.02 -11.34
C ALA A 97 9.33 22.80 -10.55
N GLU A 98 9.40 21.61 -11.19
CA GLU A 98 9.86 20.35 -10.58
C GLU A 98 11.31 20.41 -10.07
N LEU A 99 11.59 19.74 -8.94
CA LEU A 99 12.70 20.13 -8.06
C LEU A 99 13.68 19.06 -7.62
N HIS A 100 13.36 17.78 -7.72
CA HIS A 100 14.26 16.75 -7.19
C HIS A 100 15.17 16.16 -8.26
N ALA A 101 16.44 15.98 -7.87
CA ALA A 101 17.35 15.08 -8.55
C ALA A 101 16.88 13.63 -8.31
N ARG A 102 15.94 13.16 -9.12
CA ARG A 102 15.55 11.74 -9.14
C ARG A 102 16.78 10.90 -9.47
N ALA A 103 16.98 9.81 -8.73
CA ALA A 103 17.96 8.81 -9.08
C ALA A 103 17.60 8.24 -10.46
N VAL A 104 18.44 8.54 -11.45
CA VAL A 104 18.16 8.18 -12.85
C VAL A 104 18.18 6.67 -12.99
N TRP A 105 17.23 6.15 -13.75
CA TRP A 105 17.22 4.74 -14.12
C TRP A 105 18.33 4.47 -15.13
N ASP A 106 19.12 3.44 -14.86
CA ASP A 106 20.10 2.93 -15.79
C ASP A 106 19.65 1.61 -16.42
N ARG A 107 20.40 1.14 -17.41
CA ARG A 107 20.09 -0.09 -18.16
C ARG A 107 19.87 -1.33 -17.29
N TRP A 108 20.54 -1.42 -16.16
CA TRP A 108 20.43 -2.57 -15.26
C TRP A 108 19.17 -2.52 -14.43
N ASP A 109 18.65 -1.32 -14.11
CA ASP A 109 17.37 -1.19 -13.43
C ASP A 109 16.23 -1.74 -14.31
N TYR A 110 16.25 -1.38 -15.59
CA TYR A 110 15.32 -1.96 -16.58
C TYR A 110 15.50 -3.48 -16.68
N LEU A 111 16.73 -3.96 -16.83
CA LEU A 111 17.00 -5.40 -16.90
C LEU A 111 16.48 -6.14 -15.66
N MET A 112 16.64 -5.57 -14.47
CA MET A 112 16.15 -6.14 -13.22
C MET A 112 14.63 -6.16 -13.15
N VAL A 113 13.95 -5.08 -13.54
CA VAL A 113 12.49 -5.01 -13.56
C VAL A 113 11.91 -6.04 -14.53
N PHE A 114 12.39 -6.06 -15.77
CA PHE A 114 11.91 -6.99 -16.80
C PHE A 114 12.27 -8.44 -16.47
N GLY A 115 13.51 -8.69 -16.05
CA GLY A 115 13.97 -10.03 -15.66
C GLY A 115 13.19 -10.61 -14.48
N THR A 116 12.92 -9.79 -13.46
CA THR A 116 12.09 -10.19 -12.32
C THR A 116 10.65 -10.46 -12.75
N SER A 117 10.08 -9.59 -13.59
CA SER A 117 8.72 -9.75 -14.09
C SER A 117 8.55 -11.04 -14.90
N LEU A 118 9.50 -11.35 -15.78
CA LEU A 118 9.51 -12.59 -16.57
C LEU A 118 9.69 -13.82 -15.67
N SER A 119 10.52 -13.73 -14.64
CA SER A 119 10.70 -14.81 -13.66
C SER A 119 9.42 -15.08 -12.88
N ALA A 120 8.75 -14.01 -12.41
CA ALA A 120 7.47 -14.09 -11.70
C ALA A 120 6.36 -14.69 -12.58
N VAL A 121 6.28 -14.28 -13.85
CA VAL A 121 5.35 -14.86 -14.83
C VAL A 121 5.66 -16.33 -15.09
N SER A 122 6.93 -16.68 -15.27
CA SER A 122 7.33 -18.07 -15.51
C SER A 122 6.91 -18.95 -14.34
N ILE A 123 7.14 -18.51 -13.11
CA ILE A 123 6.71 -19.24 -11.92
C ILE A 123 5.18 -19.35 -11.86
N ASP A 124 4.43 -18.28 -12.13
CA ASP A 124 2.97 -18.38 -12.19
C ASP A 124 2.49 -19.38 -13.25
N LEU A 125 3.11 -19.41 -14.45
CA LEU A 125 2.76 -20.35 -15.51
C LEU A 125 3.12 -21.81 -15.15
N PHE A 126 4.32 -22.05 -14.64
CA PHE A 126 4.80 -23.40 -14.33
C PHE A 126 4.22 -23.97 -13.04
N PHE A 127 3.98 -23.16 -12.01
CA PHE A 127 3.48 -23.64 -10.72
C PHE A 127 1.96 -23.83 -10.73
N ASN A 128 1.25 -23.08 -11.57
CA ASN A 128 -0.21 -23.04 -11.61
C ASN A 128 -0.83 -23.88 -12.74
N THR A 129 -0.02 -24.51 -13.60
CA THR A 129 -0.52 -25.44 -14.64
C THR A 129 -0.72 -26.84 -14.09
N SER A 130 -1.95 -27.35 -14.20
CA SER A 130 -2.47 -28.52 -13.49
C SER A 130 -1.87 -29.88 -13.90
N LYS A 131 -1.07 -29.95 -14.97
CA LYS A 131 -0.63 -31.23 -15.55
C LYS A 131 0.85 -31.57 -15.29
N TYR A 132 1.71 -30.56 -15.14
CA TYR A 132 3.16 -30.76 -14.97
C TYR A 132 3.79 -29.81 -13.94
N GLY A 133 2.98 -29.00 -13.25
CA GLY A 133 3.44 -28.01 -12.29
C GLY A 133 3.59 -28.53 -10.86
N PHE A 134 4.13 -27.67 -10.00
CA PHE A 134 4.30 -27.93 -8.56
C PHE A 134 2.97 -28.26 -7.86
N ASP A 135 1.83 -27.73 -8.32
CA ASP A 135 0.49 -28.14 -7.87
C ASP A 135 0.24 -29.65 -8.05
N SER A 136 0.63 -30.21 -9.20
CA SER A 136 0.49 -31.65 -9.47
C SER A 136 1.38 -32.49 -8.55
N MET A 137 2.59 -32.01 -8.26
CA MET A 137 3.50 -32.69 -7.33
C MET A 137 2.94 -32.71 -5.91
N MET A 138 2.33 -31.61 -5.45
CA MET A 138 1.69 -31.55 -4.13
C MET A 138 0.43 -32.43 -4.01
N ARG A 139 -0.17 -32.83 -5.14
CA ARG A 139 -1.36 -33.70 -5.20
C ARG A 139 -1.01 -35.16 -5.50
N ASP A 140 0.27 -35.47 -5.71
CA ASP A 140 0.71 -36.80 -6.09
C ASP A 140 0.43 -37.82 -4.98
N LYS A 141 -0.33 -38.86 -5.35
CA LYS A 141 -0.72 -39.99 -4.51
C LYS A 141 0.46 -40.85 -4.06
N GLY A 142 1.58 -40.81 -4.79
CA GLY A 142 2.80 -41.56 -4.44
C GLY A 142 3.62 -40.94 -3.30
N SER A 143 3.45 -39.64 -3.04
CA SER A 143 4.30 -38.90 -2.10
C SER A 143 4.13 -39.37 -0.64
N ARG A 144 5.21 -39.31 0.16
CA ARG A 144 5.18 -39.63 1.59
C ARG A 144 4.20 -38.73 2.35
N LEU A 145 4.18 -37.44 2.00
CA LEU A 145 3.28 -36.45 2.57
C LEU A 145 1.81 -36.81 2.30
N ARG A 146 1.48 -37.22 1.07
CA ARG A 146 0.12 -37.61 0.73
C ARG A 146 -0.33 -38.86 1.46
N ARG A 147 0.54 -39.88 1.57
CA ARG A 147 0.27 -41.09 2.36
C ARG A 147 0.05 -40.77 3.84
N PHE A 148 0.81 -39.84 4.40
CA PHE A 148 0.57 -39.34 5.76
C PHE A 148 -0.82 -38.71 5.87
N CYS A 149 -1.17 -37.80 4.95
CA CYS A 149 -2.48 -37.12 4.95
C CYS A 149 -3.65 -38.11 4.74
N ASP A 150 -3.49 -39.10 3.85
CA ASP A 150 -4.51 -40.12 3.59
C ASP A 150 -4.67 -41.06 4.80
N ASN A 151 -3.60 -41.35 5.54
CA ASN A 151 -3.67 -42.12 6.78
C ASN A 151 -4.41 -41.35 7.88
N ILE A 152 -4.15 -40.05 8.02
CA ILE A 152 -4.88 -39.16 8.94
C ILE A 152 -6.37 -39.10 8.56
N HIS A 153 -6.70 -38.81 7.30
CA HIS A 153 -8.10 -38.80 6.84
C HIS A 153 -8.76 -40.19 6.95
N GLY A 154 -8.01 -41.28 6.87
CA GLY A 154 -8.50 -42.64 7.10
C GLY A 154 -8.77 -42.96 8.58
N LYS A 155 -7.94 -42.44 9.50
CA LYS A 155 -8.07 -42.63 10.95
C LYS A 155 -9.14 -41.75 11.61
N HIS A 156 -9.35 -40.55 11.07
CA HIS A 156 -10.38 -39.62 11.51
C HIS A 156 -11.64 -39.67 10.61
N GLY A 157 -11.73 -40.70 9.75
CA GLY A 157 -12.65 -40.77 8.62
C GLY A 157 -14.11 -40.51 8.98
N GLN A 158 -14.73 -39.63 8.19
CA GLN A 158 -16.17 -39.33 8.11
C GLN A 158 -16.87 -38.81 9.38
N CYS A 159 -16.25 -38.92 10.55
CA CYS A 159 -16.84 -38.49 11.81
C CYS A 159 -16.44 -37.08 12.23
N ASP A 160 -15.51 -36.41 11.52
CA ASP A 160 -15.22 -35.00 11.82
C ASP A 160 -16.40 -34.14 11.40
N PRO A 161 -16.98 -33.32 12.30
CA PRO A 161 -18.22 -32.63 12.00
C PRO A 161 -18.13 -31.75 10.77
N ILE A 162 -16.98 -31.10 10.58
CA ILE A 162 -16.71 -30.21 9.45
C ILE A 162 -16.75 -30.93 8.09
N ASP A 163 -16.53 -32.25 8.06
CA ASP A 163 -16.43 -33.09 6.87
C ASP A 163 -17.78 -33.64 6.39
N TRP A 164 -18.87 -33.29 7.09
CA TRP A 164 -20.22 -33.68 6.73
C TRP A 164 -20.59 -33.24 5.31
N ARG A 165 -21.30 -34.11 4.57
CA ARG A 165 -21.54 -33.94 3.12
C ARG A 165 -23.00 -33.99 2.68
N GLY A 166 -23.96 -33.99 3.61
CA GLY A 166 -25.39 -34.14 3.32
C GLY A 166 -25.92 -35.55 3.53
N GLU A 167 -27.25 -35.66 3.74
CA GLU A 167 -28.00 -36.90 3.54
C GLU A 167 -28.38 -37.04 2.06
N ARG A 168 -28.09 -38.21 1.46
CA ARG A 168 -28.70 -38.63 0.20
C ARG A 168 -29.11 -40.09 0.32
N SER A 169 -30.31 -40.42 -0.15
CA SER A 169 -30.91 -41.75 -0.12
C SER A 169 -29.92 -42.84 -0.56
N GLY A 170 -29.39 -43.62 0.39
CA GLY A 170 -28.78 -44.93 0.14
C GLY A 170 -27.27 -45.04 -0.11
N ASP A 171 -26.46 -43.98 0.03
CA ASP A 171 -24.98 -44.10 -0.06
C ASP A 171 -24.27 -43.44 1.14
N PRO A 172 -23.65 -44.22 2.06
CA PRO A 172 -22.83 -43.70 3.16
C PRO A 172 -21.60 -42.88 2.71
N ARG A 173 -21.29 -42.84 1.41
CA ARG A 173 -20.11 -42.18 0.82
C ARG A 173 -20.45 -41.04 -0.15
N GLY A 174 -21.74 -40.73 -0.34
CA GLY A 174 -22.28 -40.05 -1.54
C GLY A 174 -22.63 -38.56 -1.45
N GLY A 175 -21.91 -37.76 -0.66
CA GLY A 175 -22.21 -36.32 -0.51
C GLY A 175 -21.41 -35.36 -1.41
N ASN A 176 -21.67 -34.06 -1.30
CA ASN A 176 -21.11 -33.03 -2.20
C ASN A 176 -19.56 -33.05 -2.19
N LYS A 177 -18.93 -33.32 -3.35
CA LYS A 177 -17.46 -33.36 -3.50
C LYS A 177 -16.78 -32.03 -3.13
N TYR A 178 -17.53 -30.94 -3.13
CA TYR A 178 -17.10 -29.59 -2.79
C TYR A 178 -17.56 -29.14 -1.40
N HIS A 179 -17.92 -30.06 -0.49
CA HIS A 179 -18.37 -29.77 0.89
C HIS A 179 -17.41 -28.85 1.66
N ARG A 180 -16.10 -28.85 1.38
CA ARG A 180 -15.14 -27.95 2.02
C ARG A 180 -15.46 -26.47 1.81
N GLN A 181 -15.99 -26.09 0.65
CA GLN A 181 -16.44 -24.71 0.37
C GLN A 181 -17.78 -24.38 1.04
N LEU A 182 -18.50 -25.41 1.49
CA LEU A 182 -19.82 -25.30 2.09
C LEU A 182 -19.76 -25.37 3.62
N SER A 183 -18.72 -26.00 4.16
CA SER A 183 -18.45 -26.16 5.57
C SER A 183 -17.70 -24.95 6.11
N SER A 184 -18.29 -24.29 7.10
CA SER A 184 -17.64 -23.12 7.71
C SER A 184 -16.37 -23.48 8.50
N GLY A 185 -16.23 -24.73 8.93
CA GLY A 185 -15.06 -25.20 9.66
C GLY A 185 -13.81 -25.42 8.80
N HIS A 186 -13.97 -25.48 7.48
CA HIS A 186 -12.85 -25.57 6.52
C HIS A 186 -12.25 -24.22 6.15
N ASP A 187 -12.85 -23.11 6.58
CA ASP A 187 -12.36 -21.77 6.29
C ASP A 187 -11.38 -21.30 7.36
N ILE A 188 -10.14 -21.01 6.95
CA ILE A 188 -9.07 -20.60 7.86
C ILE A 188 -9.41 -19.31 8.63
N LEU A 189 -10.13 -18.36 8.03
CA LEU A 189 -10.52 -17.15 8.77
C LEU A 189 -11.52 -17.46 9.91
N ARG A 190 -12.15 -18.63 9.87
CA ARG A 190 -13.15 -19.08 10.83
C ARG A 190 -12.62 -20.23 11.71
N PHE A 191 -11.30 -20.43 11.72
CA PHE A 191 -10.63 -21.50 12.47
C PHE A 191 -11.07 -21.54 13.93
N PHE A 192 -10.95 -20.42 14.66
CA PHE A 192 -11.32 -20.36 16.08
C PHE A 192 -12.83 -20.26 16.32
N THR A 193 -13.54 -19.51 15.47
CA THR A 193 -14.94 -19.13 15.73
C THR A 193 -15.95 -20.20 15.31
N GLN A 194 -15.62 -20.99 14.30
CA GLN A 194 -16.51 -22.02 13.76
C GLN A 194 -15.82 -23.37 13.71
N GLY A 195 -14.57 -23.46 13.22
CA GLY A 195 -13.85 -24.73 13.12
C GLY A 195 -13.69 -25.42 14.47
N ILE A 196 -13.02 -24.78 15.44
CA ILE A 196 -12.82 -25.34 16.78
C ILE A 196 -14.15 -25.61 17.48
N VAL A 197 -15.11 -24.68 17.38
CA VAL A 197 -16.42 -24.82 18.04
C VAL A 197 -17.19 -26.03 17.52
N GLN A 198 -17.22 -26.23 16.20
CA GLN A 198 -17.85 -27.39 15.56
C GLN A 198 -17.19 -28.69 16.00
N MET A 199 -15.86 -28.73 16.04
CA MET A 199 -15.12 -29.88 16.53
C MET A 199 -15.42 -30.18 18.00
N MET A 200 -15.41 -29.17 18.87
CA MET A 200 -15.68 -29.35 20.31
C MET A 200 -17.09 -29.87 20.59
N ARG A 201 -18.09 -29.40 19.84
CA ARG A 201 -19.51 -29.74 20.05
C ARG A 201 -19.97 -30.97 19.28
N GLY A 202 -19.16 -31.48 18.36
CA GLY A 202 -19.61 -32.52 17.43
C GLY A 202 -20.68 -32.01 16.47
N GLU A 203 -20.73 -30.71 16.17
CA GLU A 203 -21.78 -30.10 15.34
C GLU A 203 -21.22 -29.66 14.00
N PHE A 204 -21.93 -29.92 12.91
CA PHE A 204 -21.68 -29.32 11.61
C PHE A 204 -22.46 -28.01 11.47
N ASN A 205 -21.82 -27.00 10.90
CA ASN A 205 -22.46 -25.76 10.47
C ASN A 205 -21.96 -25.36 9.08
N GLY A 206 -22.88 -25.21 8.14
CA GLY A 206 -22.54 -24.81 6.78
C GLY A 206 -23.73 -24.47 5.91
N LEU A 207 -23.49 -24.46 4.60
CA LEU A 207 -24.50 -24.19 3.59
C LEU A 207 -24.76 -25.43 2.74
N GLN A 208 -25.98 -25.60 2.28
CA GLN A 208 -26.34 -26.55 1.25
C GLN A 208 -27.06 -25.84 0.11
N LYS A 209 -26.82 -26.31 -1.11
CA LYS A 209 -27.56 -25.86 -2.28
C LYS A 209 -28.68 -26.86 -2.54
N ASN A 210 -29.91 -26.41 -2.37
CA ASN A 210 -31.11 -27.16 -2.71
C ASN A 210 -31.70 -26.62 -4.01
N GLY A 211 -32.66 -27.34 -4.61
CA GLY A 211 -33.28 -26.95 -5.88
C GLY A 211 -33.90 -25.54 -5.88
N ASN A 212 -34.20 -25.00 -4.69
CA ASN A 212 -34.84 -23.70 -4.49
C ASN A 212 -33.89 -22.59 -3.99
N GLY A 213 -32.59 -22.84 -3.80
CA GLY A 213 -31.65 -21.83 -3.34
C GLY A 213 -30.57 -22.34 -2.38
N TRP A 214 -30.01 -21.42 -1.59
CA TRP A 214 -28.98 -21.69 -0.59
C TRP A 214 -29.56 -21.71 0.83
N GLU A 215 -29.34 -22.80 1.56
CA GLU A 215 -29.90 -23.04 2.88
C GLU A 215 -28.79 -23.25 3.91
N LYS A 216 -28.96 -22.73 5.13
CA LYS A 216 -28.06 -23.06 6.24
C LYS A 216 -28.44 -24.40 6.81
N VAL A 217 -27.43 -25.23 7.04
CA VAL A 217 -27.60 -26.57 7.58
C VAL A 217 -26.79 -26.71 8.85
N HIS A 218 -27.47 -27.23 9.87
CA HIS A 218 -26.91 -27.59 11.16
C HIS A 218 -27.19 -29.08 11.37
N ALA A 219 -26.15 -29.87 11.64
CA ALA A 219 -26.29 -31.31 11.87
C ALA A 219 -25.43 -31.74 13.05
N TYR A 220 -25.99 -32.55 13.94
CA TYR A 220 -25.23 -33.15 15.04
C TYR A 220 -24.56 -34.42 14.53
N MET A 221 -23.26 -34.53 14.77
CA MET A 221 -22.43 -35.68 14.40
C MET A 221 -22.09 -36.40 15.69
N ASP A 222 -22.29 -37.73 15.72
CA ASP A 222 -21.96 -38.57 16.87
C ASP A 222 -20.44 -38.78 17.01
N SER A 223 -19.69 -37.67 16.99
CA SER A 223 -18.23 -37.62 17.06
C SER A 223 -17.72 -37.52 18.50
N GLY A 224 -18.63 -37.36 19.46
CA GLY A 224 -18.35 -37.04 20.86
C GLY A 224 -17.88 -35.59 21.04
N GLU A 225 -18.14 -35.04 22.22
CA GLU A 225 -17.56 -33.76 22.62
C GLU A 225 -16.06 -33.92 22.87
N MET A 226 -15.27 -32.92 22.47
CA MET A 226 -13.82 -32.92 22.67
C MET A 226 -13.34 -31.63 23.33
N SER A 227 -12.25 -31.73 24.09
CA SER A 227 -11.62 -30.57 24.70
C SER A 227 -11.05 -29.61 23.65
N PHE A 228 -10.89 -28.33 24.03
CA PHE A 228 -10.30 -27.32 23.14
C PHE A 228 -8.94 -27.74 22.56
N ALA A 229 -8.05 -28.29 23.39
CA ALA A 229 -6.72 -28.71 22.94
C ALA A 229 -6.78 -29.84 21.90
N GLN A 230 -7.69 -30.81 22.11
CA GLN A 230 -7.92 -31.89 21.15
C GLN A 230 -8.52 -31.35 19.84
N ALA A 231 -9.53 -30.48 19.93
CA ALA A 231 -10.15 -29.82 18.77
C ALA A 231 -9.13 -29.01 17.96
N PHE A 232 -8.30 -28.23 18.64
CA PHE A 232 -7.26 -27.41 18.00
C PHE A 232 -6.26 -28.27 17.21
N VAL A 233 -5.72 -29.32 17.83
CA VAL A 233 -4.73 -30.19 17.18
C VAL A 233 -5.37 -30.96 16.02
N ARG A 234 -6.54 -31.57 16.24
CA ARG A 234 -7.25 -32.36 15.22
C ARG A 234 -7.62 -31.49 14.02
N LEU A 235 -8.20 -30.31 14.25
CA LEU A 235 -8.54 -29.37 13.19
C LEU A 235 -7.30 -28.86 12.44
N SER A 236 -6.21 -28.52 13.14
CA SER A 236 -4.97 -28.05 12.51
C SER A 236 -4.40 -29.09 11.55
N ILE A 237 -4.34 -30.34 11.99
CA ILE A 237 -3.86 -31.46 11.18
C ILE A 237 -4.82 -31.73 10.02
N HIS A 238 -6.14 -31.70 10.25
CA HIS A 238 -7.16 -31.88 9.22
C HIS A 238 -7.03 -30.84 8.11
N LEU A 239 -7.02 -29.55 8.46
CA LEU A 239 -6.88 -28.46 7.49
C LEU A 239 -5.53 -28.52 6.75
N PHE A 240 -4.44 -28.88 7.45
CA PHE A 240 -3.15 -29.10 6.80
C PHE A 240 -3.21 -30.22 5.75
N CYS A 241 -3.82 -31.37 6.09
CA CYS A 241 -3.99 -32.47 5.14
C CYS A 241 -4.88 -32.08 3.97
N ASP A 242 -5.93 -31.30 4.26
CA ASP A 242 -6.85 -30.81 3.26
C ASP A 242 -6.23 -29.78 2.32
N PHE A 243 -5.28 -28.98 2.78
CA PHE A 243 -4.51 -28.07 1.92
C PHE A 243 -3.82 -28.83 0.78
N PHE A 244 -3.29 -30.02 1.04
CA PHE A 244 -2.68 -30.92 0.05
C PHE A 244 -3.68 -31.87 -0.63
N SER A 245 -4.99 -31.70 -0.38
CA SER A 245 -6.05 -32.47 -1.04
C SER A 245 -6.28 -32.07 -2.49
N TYR A 246 -6.96 -32.93 -3.26
CA TYR A 246 -7.25 -32.61 -4.65
C TYR A 246 -7.98 -31.26 -4.80
N TYR A 247 -8.96 -30.95 -3.94
CA TYR A 247 -9.74 -29.71 -4.00
C TYR A 247 -9.16 -28.57 -3.15
N SER A 248 -8.23 -28.87 -2.25
CA SER A 248 -7.67 -27.93 -1.26
C SER A 248 -8.75 -27.31 -0.35
N LEU A 249 -8.30 -26.43 0.55
CA LEU A 249 -9.18 -25.61 1.38
C LEU A 249 -9.84 -24.49 0.56
N PRO A 250 -11.02 -24.02 0.98
CA PRO A 250 -11.61 -22.81 0.42
C PRO A 250 -10.67 -21.62 0.57
N VAL A 251 -10.83 -20.61 -0.31
CA VAL A 251 -10.11 -19.35 -0.13
C VAL A 251 -10.52 -18.73 1.21
N PRO A 252 -9.58 -18.26 2.06
CA PRO A 252 -9.91 -17.71 3.36
C PRO A 252 -10.99 -16.61 3.27
N GLY A 253 -12.05 -16.73 4.05
CA GLY A 253 -13.21 -15.82 4.09
C GLY A 253 -14.29 -16.09 3.06
N SER A 254 -14.09 -17.00 2.11
CA SER A 254 -15.11 -17.31 1.08
C SER A 254 -16.39 -17.88 1.70
N THR A 255 -16.29 -18.75 2.71
CA THR A 255 -17.48 -19.30 3.39
C THR A 255 -18.18 -18.24 4.25
N LEU A 256 -17.42 -17.29 4.81
CA LEU A 256 -17.97 -16.14 5.53
C LEU A 256 -18.83 -15.28 4.60
N ILE A 257 -18.31 -14.97 3.41
CA ILE A 257 -19.09 -14.23 2.40
C ILE A 257 -20.33 -15.03 2.01
N MET A 258 -20.22 -16.34 1.79
CA MET A 258 -21.38 -17.14 1.44
C MET A 258 -22.46 -17.11 2.54
N ASP A 259 -22.09 -17.20 3.82
CA ASP A 259 -23.04 -17.19 4.94
C ASP A 259 -23.80 -15.88 5.10
N TYR A 260 -23.11 -14.74 4.94
CA TYR A 260 -23.67 -13.42 5.24
C TYR A 260 -24.16 -12.66 4.00
N CYS A 261 -23.70 -13.03 2.80
CA CYS A 261 -24.18 -12.41 1.57
C CYS A 261 -25.61 -12.87 1.29
N ARG A 262 -26.53 -11.92 1.09
CA ARG A 262 -27.92 -12.20 0.72
C ARG A 262 -28.12 -12.55 -0.76
N SER A 263 -27.11 -12.28 -1.60
CA SER A 263 -27.20 -12.50 -3.05
C SER A 263 -26.85 -13.93 -3.41
N GLU A 264 -27.83 -14.68 -3.92
CA GLU A 264 -27.60 -16.03 -4.44
C GLU A 264 -26.60 -16.03 -5.60
N LYS A 265 -26.58 -14.97 -6.42
CA LYS A 265 -25.63 -14.83 -7.54
C LYS A 265 -24.18 -14.80 -7.04
N ILE A 266 -23.93 -14.13 -5.92
CA ILE A 266 -22.58 -14.06 -5.32
C ILE A 266 -22.19 -15.41 -4.72
N ARG A 267 -23.10 -16.08 -4.01
CA ARG A 267 -22.87 -17.44 -3.49
C ARG A 267 -22.56 -18.43 -4.61
N ASP A 268 -23.34 -18.39 -5.69
CA ASP A 268 -23.14 -19.20 -6.88
C ASP A 268 -21.79 -18.90 -7.56
N MET A 269 -21.40 -17.64 -7.65
CA MET A 269 -20.11 -17.24 -8.20
C MET A 269 -18.94 -17.77 -7.37
N ILE A 270 -19.01 -17.68 -6.03
CA ILE A 270 -17.97 -18.19 -5.13
C ILE A 270 -17.88 -19.71 -5.24
N TYR A 271 -19.02 -20.39 -5.17
CA TYR A 271 -19.08 -21.84 -5.28
C TYR A 271 -18.54 -22.33 -6.63
N LYS A 272 -18.98 -21.73 -7.74
CA LYS A 272 -18.48 -22.07 -9.09
C LYS A 272 -16.99 -21.78 -9.24
N SER A 273 -16.49 -20.67 -8.68
CA SER A 273 -15.05 -20.36 -8.69
C SER A 273 -14.24 -21.45 -8.00
N TYR A 274 -14.70 -21.95 -6.84
CA TYR A 274 -14.07 -23.07 -6.15
C TYR A 274 -14.12 -24.36 -6.97
N GLN A 275 -15.26 -24.67 -7.61
CA GLN A 275 -15.39 -25.82 -8.52
C GLN A 275 -14.42 -25.75 -9.71
N GLN A 276 -14.12 -24.54 -10.18
CA GLN A 276 -13.15 -24.25 -11.23
C GLN A 276 -11.69 -24.21 -10.73
N GLY A 277 -11.45 -24.50 -9.44
CA GLY A 277 -10.12 -24.62 -8.86
C GLY A 277 -9.60 -23.37 -8.15
N LEU A 278 -10.43 -22.35 -7.92
CA LEU A 278 -10.05 -21.24 -7.03
C LEU A 278 -10.06 -21.73 -5.58
N ASN A 279 -8.90 -22.11 -5.07
CA ASN A 279 -8.75 -22.63 -3.71
C ASN A 279 -7.53 -22.02 -3.03
N MET A 280 -7.37 -22.30 -1.73
CA MET A 280 -6.29 -21.72 -0.95
C MET A 280 -4.92 -22.04 -1.52
N ARG A 281 -4.65 -23.29 -1.91
CA ARG A 281 -3.35 -23.68 -2.47
C ARG A 281 -3.02 -22.91 -3.74
N LYS A 282 -3.99 -22.74 -4.64
CA LYS A 282 -3.80 -21.93 -5.84
C LYS A 282 -3.40 -20.50 -5.49
N VAL A 283 -4.10 -19.86 -4.55
CA VAL A 283 -3.78 -18.50 -4.10
C VAL A 283 -2.41 -18.43 -3.43
N THR A 284 -2.03 -19.43 -2.62
CA THR A 284 -0.71 -19.51 -2.00
C THR A 284 0.39 -19.62 -3.05
N LEU A 285 0.25 -20.49 -4.05
CA LEU A 285 1.22 -20.61 -5.14
C LEU A 285 1.31 -19.32 -5.97
N GLN A 286 0.16 -18.71 -6.28
CA GLN A 286 0.10 -17.43 -6.98
C GLN A 286 0.84 -16.31 -6.24
N SER A 287 0.91 -16.33 -4.90
CA SER A 287 1.63 -15.32 -4.11
C SER A 287 3.16 -15.36 -4.28
N MET A 288 3.72 -16.39 -4.90
CA MET A 288 5.15 -16.41 -5.22
C MET A 288 5.53 -15.32 -6.23
N ALA A 289 4.67 -15.04 -7.21
CA ALA A 289 4.91 -14.00 -8.22
C ALA A 289 5.09 -12.59 -7.60
N PRO A 290 4.15 -12.09 -6.75
CA PRO A 290 4.36 -10.80 -6.11
C PRO A 290 5.51 -10.80 -5.10
N ALA A 291 5.82 -11.93 -4.46
CA ALA A 291 6.98 -12.04 -3.59
C ALA A 291 8.30 -11.81 -4.36
N ILE A 292 8.44 -12.41 -5.55
CA ILE A 292 9.60 -12.23 -6.43
C ILE A 292 9.73 -10.77 -6.88
N ASN A 293 8.61 -10.18 -7.34
CA ASN A 293 8.55 -8.78 -7.76
C ASN A 293 8.91 -7.79 -6.64
N SER A 294 8.77 -8.18 -5.37
CA SER A 294 9.18 -7.37 -4.22
C SER A 294 10.61 -7.64 -3.76
N LEU A 295 11.03 -8.92 -3.77
CA LEU A 295 12.28 -9.39 -3.21
C LEU A 295 13.48 -9.10 -4.12
N PHE A 296 13.37 -9.37 -5.42
CA PHE A 296 14.51 -9.27 -6.33
C PHE A 296 14.94 -7.81 -6.55
N PRO A 297 14.02 -6.84 -6.80
CA PRO A 297 14.41 -5.44 -6.88
C PRO A 297 15.01 -4.92 -5.57
N TRP A 298 14.52 -5.41 -4.43
CA TRP A 298 15.06 -5.05 -3.13
C TRP A 298 16.47 -5.58 -2.89
N LEU A 299 16.71 -6.86 -3.23
CA LEU A 299 18.02 -7.47 -3.08
C LEU A 299 19.03 -6.79 -4.02
N TYR A 300 18.63 -6.55 -5.27
CA TYR A 300 19.42 -5.78 -6.22
C TYR A 300 19.73 -4.38 -5.69
N TRP A 301 18.72 -3.68 -5.19
CA TRP A 301 18.89 -2.35 -4.60
C TRP A 301 19.87 -2.37 -3.42
N LYS A 302 19.72 -3.33 -2.51
CA LYS A 302 20.64 -3.51 -1.37
C LYS A 302 22.06 -3.77 -1.82
N ILE A 303 22.29 -4.63 -2.81
CA ILE A 303 23.65 -4.96 -3.27
C ILE A 303 24.27 -3.78 -4.00
N ARG A 304 23.53 -3.14 -4.90
CA ARG A 304 24.05 -2.10 -5.79
C ARG A 304 24.28 -0.77 -5.07
N TYR A 305 23.39 -0.41 -4.16
CA TYR A 305 23.38 0.89 -3.49
C TYR A 305 23.81 0.82 -2.02
N ALA A 306 24.33 -0.33 -1.53
CA ALA A 306 24.84 -0.45 -0.16
C ALA A 306 25.90 0.59 0.22
N HIS A 307 26.67 1.07 -0.76
CA HIS A 307 27.77 2.02 -0.55
C HIS A 307 27.64 3.27 -1.43
N SER A 308 26.47 3.52 -2.02
CA SER A 308 26.27 4.76 -2.78
C SER A 308 26.10 5.93 -1.82
N GLY A 309 26.74 7.07 -2.13
CA GLY A 309 26.50 8.33 -1.41
C GLY A 309 25.19 9.04 -1.80
N GLU A 310 24.29 8.36 -2.54
CA GLU A 310 22.97 8.88 -2.88
C GLU A 310 22.06 8.90 -1.64
N GLY A 311 21.19 9.91 -1.52
CA GLY A 311 20.29 10.05 -0.38
C GLY A 311 19.25 8.93 -0.30
N ASP A 312 18.97 8.47 0.92
CA ASP A 312 18.04 7.35 1.21
C ASP A 312 16.64 7.53 0.59
N PHE A 313 16.17 8.77 0.50
CA PHE A 313 14.86 9.08 -0.08
C PHE A 313 14.81 8.83 -1.61
N ALA A 314 15.78 9.37 -2.36
CA ALA A 314 15.84 9.22 -3.83
C ALA A 314 16.00 7.74 -4.22
N LEU A 315 16.84 7.01 -3.48
CA LEU A 315 17.02 5.57 -3.63
C LEU A 315 15.76 4.77 -3.26
N GLY A 316 15.03 5.20 -2.22
CA GLY A 316 13.76 4.60 -1.81
C GLY A 316 12.65 4.78 -2.85
N GLN A 317 12.53 5.98 -3.42
CA GLN A 317 11.59 6.27 -4.51
C GLN A 317 11.91 5.44 -5.75
N LYS A 318 13.18 5.35 -6.15
CA LYS A 318 13.61 4.49 -7.26
C LYS A 318 13.23 3.03 -7.05
N LEU A 319 13.48 2.47 -5.86
CA LEU A 319 13.06 1.10 -5.54
C LEU A 319 11.54 0.91 -5.62
N LEU A 320 10.77 1.90 -5.16
CA LEU A 320 9.31 1.87 -5.22
C LEU A 320 8.81 1.90 -6.67
N GLU A 321 9.38 2.75 -7.51
CA GLU A 321 9.08 2.81 -8.95
C GLU A 321 9.40 1.46 -9.62
N MET A 322 10.60 0.90 -9.37
CA MET A 322 11.01 -0.39 -9.93
C MET A 322 10.06 -1.53 -9.55
N ARG A 323 9.69 -1.63 -8.26
CA ARG A 323 8.73 -2.63 -7.77
C ARG A 323 7.36 -2.44 -8.40
N THR A 324 6.87 -1.20 -8.47
CA THR A 324 5.56 -0.88 -9.06
C THR A 324 5.51 -1.26 -10.52
N LEU A 325 6.58 -0.96 -11.27
CA LEU A 325 6.68 -1.31 -12.67
C LEU A 325 6.73 -2.84 -12.86
N ALA A 326 7.52 -3.55 -12.05
CA ALA A 326 7.59 -5.01 -12.09
C ALA A 326 6.21 -5.65 -11.81
N HIS A 327 5.52 -5.17 -10.78
CA HIS A 327 4.17 -5.65 -10.46
C HIS A 327 3.18 -5.40 -11.60
N THR A 328 3.23 -4.21 -12.21
CA THR A 328 2.36 -3.84 -13.34
C THR A 328 2.61 -4.72 -14.56
N PHE A 329 3.86 -4.97 -14.94
CA PHE A 329 4.19 -5.85 -16.05
C PHE A 329 3.72 -7.29 -15.81
N THR A 330 3.99 -7.86 -14.62
CA THR A 330 3.51 -9.21 -14.30
C THR A 330 1.98 -9.31 -14.30
N THR A 331 1.28 -8.28 -13.82
CA THR A 331 -0.20 -8.22 -13.84
C THR A 331 -0.73 -8.13 -15.26
N MET A 332 -0.12 -7.32 -16.12
CA MET A 332 -0.49 -7.19 -17.53
C MET A 332 -0.39 -8.54 -18.25
N ILE A 333 0.72 -9.25 -18.08
CA ILE A 333 0.90 -10.57 -18.69
C ILE A 333 -0.10 -11.59 -18.12
N ASN A 334 -0.36 -11.56 -16.81
CA ASN A 334 -1.38 -12.39 -16.17
C ASN A 334 -2.79 -12.11 -16.70
N ALA A 335 -3.14 -10.85 -16.93
CA ALA A 335 -4.41 -10.48 -17.53
C ALA A 335 -4.50 -10.97 -18.98
N GLY A 336 -3.42 -10.84 -19.76
CA GLY A 336 -3.32 -11.40 -21.11
C GLY A 336 -3.55 -12.92 -21.13
N LYS A 337 -2.96 -13.66 -20.19
CA LYS A 337 -3.21 -15.09 -19.99
C LYS A 337 -4.69 -15.39 -19.81
N VAL A 338 -5.39 -14.67 -18.92
CA VAL A 338 -6.83 -14.85 -18.67
C VAL A 338 -7.68 -14.57 -19.91
N VAL A 339 -7.35 -13.53 -20.68
CA VAL A 339 -8.03 -13.21 -21.94
C VAL A 339 -7.86 -14.34 -22.96
N ILE A 340 -6.65 -14.90 -23.07
CA ILE A 340 -6.35 -16.00 -23.99
C ILE A 340 -7.04 -17.30 -23.55
N THR A 341 -6.95 -17.67 -22.27
CA THR A 341 -7.53 -18.92 -21.75
C THR A 341 -9.03 -18.85 -21.55
N LYS A 342 -9.61 -17.64 -21.55
CA LYS A 342 -11.03 -17.38 -21.24
C LYS A 342 -11.45 -17.94 -19.88
N ASN A 343 -10.51 -18.02 -18.94
CA ASN A 343 -10.74 -18.52 -17.59
C ASN A 343 -10.46 -17.43 -16.54
N PRO A 344 -11.48 -16.73 -16.03
CA PRO A 344 -11.29 -15.65 -15.07
C PRO A 344 -10.70 -16.12 -13.73
N VAL A 345 -10.86 -17.40 -13.38
CA VAL A 345 -10.31 -18.01 -12.15
C VAL A 345 -8.79 -18.18 -12.20
N ASP A 346 -8.17 -18.05 -13.38
CA ASP A 346 -6.71 -18.11 -13.54
C ASP A 346 -5.99 -16.79 -13.28
N ILE A 347 -6.74 -15.71 -13.02
CA ILE A 347 -6.13 -14.44 -12.62
C ILE A 347 -5.34 -14.63 -11.33
N ASN A 348 -4.14 -14.06 -11.28
CA ASN A 348 -3.31 -14.07 -10.08
C ASN A 348 -3.80 -12.97 -9.13
N ILE A 349 -4.69 -13.34 -8.21
CA ILE A 349 -5.32 -12.41 -7.25
C ILE A 349 -4.27 -11.74 -6.35
N PRO A 350 -3.30 -12.47 -5.72
CA PRO A 350 -2.24 -11.84 -4.95
C PRO A 350 -1.45 -10.79 -5.71
N GLN A 351 -1.11 -11.06 -6.98
CA GLN A 351 -0.37 -10.15 -7.84
C GLN A 351 -1.19 -8.90 -8.18
N LEU A 352 -2.49 -9.03 -8.43
CA LEU A 352 -3.38 -7.89 -8.65
C LEU A 352 -3.43 -6.99 -7.40
N ILE A 353 -3.61 -7.56 -6.21
CA ILE A 353 -3.63 -6.81 -4.94
C ILE A 353 -2.28 -6.11 -4.71
N ALA A 354 -1.17 -6.82 -4.92
CA ALA A 354 0.18 -6.26 -4.76
C ALA A 354 0.42 -5.09 -5.72
N THR A 355 -0.05 -5.19 -6.96
CA THR A 355 0.03 -4.13 -7.96
C THR A 355 -0.73 -2.89 -7.51
N MET A 356 -1.99 -3.05 -7.09
CA MET A 356 -2.81 -1.95 -6.57
C MET A 356 -2.16 -1.27 -5.36
N LYS A 357 -1.60 -2.06 -4.43
CA LYS A 357 -0.87 -1.54 -3.27
C LYS A 357 0.39 -0.77 -3.68
N SER A 358 1.15 -1.27 -4.65
CA SER A 358 2.36 -0.62 -5.15
C SER A 358 2.06 0.70 -5.87
N ILE A 359 1.03 0.72 -6.72
CA ILE A 359 0.56 1.94 -7.40
C ILE A 359 0.11 2.97 -6.36
N TYR A 360 -0.71 2.57 -5.38
CA TYR A 360 -1.16 3.46 -4.33
C TYR A 360 0.01 4.05 -3.52
N ALA A 361 1.00 3.22 -3.17
CA ALA A 361 2.21 3.68 -2.49
C ALA A 361 3.02 4.66 -3.36
N LEU A 362 3.20 4.36 -4.64
CA LEU A 362 3.91 5.23 -5.58
C LEU A 362 3.21 6.57 -5.73
N VAL A 363 1.90 6.58 -5.96
CA VAL A 363 1.11 7.82 -6.06
C VAL A 363 1.21 8.65 -4.79
N ARG A 364 1.07 8.01 -3.61
CA ARG A 364 1.19 8.71 -2.32
C ARG A 364 2.56 9.35 -2.16
N VAL A 365 3.64 8.63 -2.46
CA VAL A 365 5.00 9.15 -2.35
C VAL A 365 5.24 10.25 -3.38
N SER A 366 4.81 10.09 -4.63
CA SER A 366 4.97 11.13 -5.66
C SER A 366 4.23 12.42 -5.32
N LEU A 367 3.08 12.34 -4.64
CA LEU A 367 2.37 13.53 -4.15
C LEU A 367 3.13 14.22 -3.02
N ALA A 368 3.63 13.46 -2.04
CA ALA A 368 4.40 14.00 -0.92
C ALA A 368 5.78 14.55 -1.35
N ASP A 369 6.43 13.88 -2.28
CA ASP A 369 7.70 14.27 -2.88
C ASP A 369 7.60 15.66 -3.53
N ASN A 370 6.55 15.86 -4.33
CA ASN A 370 6.23 17.15 -4.93
C ASN A 370 6.01 18.26 -3.88
N GLU A 371 5.46 17.94 -2.72
CA GLU A 371 5.24 18.90 -1.64
C GLU A 371 6.55 19.23 -0.92
N LEU A 372 7.31 18.23 -0.48
CA LEU A 372 8.58 18.41 0.23
C LEU A 372 9.63 19.13 -0.65
N ALA A 373 9.73 18.78 -1.94
CA ALA A 373 10.63 19.45 -2.89
C ALA A 373 10.37 20.94 -2.98
N ARG A 374 9.07 21.29 -3.08
CA ARG A 374 8.61 22.67 -3.16
C ARG A 374 8.97 23.38 -1.87
N LEU A 375 8.75 22.77 -0.71
CA LEU A 375 9.09 23.37 0.57
C LEU A 375 10.60 23.64 0.69
N GLU A 376 11.47 22.65 0.44
CA GLU A 376 12.92 22.80 0.57
C GLU A 376 13.51 23.86 -0.38
N ARG A 377 13.05 23.91 -1.65
CA ARG A 377 13.48 24.98 -2.57
C ARG A 377 13.02 26.34 -2.13
N ASN A 378 11.76 26.45 -1.71
CA ASN A 378 11.19 27.73 -1.31
C ASN A 378 12.00 28.27 -0.13
N THR A 379 12.35 27.44 0.85
CA THR A 379 13.25 27.80 1.94
C THR A 379 14.62 28.26 1.43
N ALA A 380 15.28 27.50 0.54
CA ALA A 380 16.59 27.89 0.01
C ALA A 380 16.55 29.21 -0.80
N VAL A 381 15.49 29.45 -1.57
CA VAL A 381 15.28 30.72 -2.30
C VAL A 381 15.02 31.87 -1.33
N ILE A 382 14.24 31.63 -0.29
CA ILE A 382 13.99 32.60 0.78
C ILE A 382 15.30 32.95 1.50
N GLU A 383 16.10 31.96 1.89
CA GLU A 383 17.42 32.15 2.50
C GLU A 383 18.39 32.91 1.58
N GLN A 384 18.42 32.56 0.29
CA GLN A 384 19.28 33.26 -0.67
C GLN A 384 18.84 34.72 -0.85
N ASN A 385 17.55 34.98 -0.97
CA ASN A 385 17.00 36.33 -1.04
C ASN A 385 17.27 37.09 0.26
N HIS A 386 17.16 36.44 1.42
CA HIS A 386 17.50 37.00 2.72
C HIS A 386 18.97 37.41 2.78
N LEU A 387 19.89 36.57 2.29
CA LEU A 387 21.32 36.87 2.20
C LEU A 387 21.61 38.02 1.24
N GLU A 388 20.93 38.10 0.10
CA GLU A 388 21.08 39.17 -0.88
C GLU A 388 20.58 40.51 -0.33
N ILE A 389 19.40 40.52 0.30
CA ILE A 389 18.86 41.68 1.01
C ILE A 389 19.82 42.12 2.13
N SER A 390 20.31 41.17 2.94
CA SER A 390 21.27 41.46 4.02
C SER A 390 22.57 42.09 3.49
N ARG A 391 23.06 41.65 2.32
CA ARG A 391 24.22 42.25 1.65
C ARG A 391 23.93 43.65 1.13
N LEU A 392 22.74 43.90 0.58
CA LEU A 392 22.32 45.23 0.11
C LEU A 392 22.22 46.22 1.28
N ILE A 393 21.70 45.79 2.44
CA ILE A 393 21.70 46.60 3.68
C ILE A 393 23.14 46.87 4.14
N GLY A 394 23.98 45.84 4.22
CA GLY A 394 25.37 45.99 4.71
C GLY A 394 26.26 46.86 3.81
N THR A 395 25.99 46.89 2.50
CA THR A 395 26.68 47.80 1.55
C THR A 395 26.17 49.24 1.63
N VAL A 396 24.89 49.44 1.97
CA VAL A 396 24.31 50.77 2.24
C VAL A 396 24.84 51.36 3.56
N GLY A 397 25.09 50.51 4.58
CA GLY A 397 25.65 50.94 5.87
C GLY A 397 27.16 51.22 5.90
N THR A 398 27.96 50.65 4.98
CA THR A 398 29.43 50.82 4.94
C THR A 398 29.90 51.97 4.04
N GLY A 399 29.02 52.56 3.24
CA GLY A 399 29.33 53.71 2.38
C GLY A 399 29.39 55.08 3.07
N VAL A 400 29.37 55.14 4.42
CA VAL A 400 29.27 56.40 5.19
C VAL A 400 30.55 56.74 5.99
N SER A 401 31.63 55.98 5.85
CA SER A 401 32.94 56.36 6.42
C SER A 401 33.94 56.78 5.34
N HIS A 402 33.72 57.95 4.72
CA HIS A 402 34.80 58.83 4.23
C HIS A 402 34.32 60.27 4.08
#